data_AF-A0AB39VJ35-F1
#
_entry.id   AF-A0AB39VJ35-F1
#
_cell.length_a   1.000
_cell.length_b   1.000
_cell.length_c   1.000
_cell.angle_alpha   90.00
_cell.angle_beta   90.00
_cell.angle_gamma   90.00
#
_symmetry.space_group_name_H-M   'P 1'
#
loop_
_entity.id
_entity.type
_entity.pdbx_description
1 polymer ?
#
loop_
_entity_poly.entity_id
_entity_poly.type
_entity_poly.pdbx_seq_one_letter_code
_entity_poly.pdbx_strand_id
1 'polypeptide(L)'
;MKKHKNIMIFGTGSNVGKSIIATGLCRIFYQDGYRVAPFKSQNMALNSFITKSGKEMGRAQVVQAEAAKIEPEVFMNPILLKPTTDRKSQVIVNGKVYKNMDAREYFAFKHNLKKEIKRAYDYIRENYDICVLEGAGSPAEINLKEDDIVNTGMAEMADAPVILVADIDRGGVFAAIYGTIMLLEESERARIKGVIINKFRGDKSLLANGIEMIEDLTNVTVLGVVPYVKLGIEEEDSLGIDKYNEKKDAKIKISVIKLKHISNFTDIDALSHYSDVSLKYVKSANELGNEDVIIIPGSKNTIEDMKDLVEKDMARKIIRLAKSGTVIFGICGGFQILGQKITDLNNLESNLREISGLGLLSIETVIEMEKITTQYENTLKNVSGILSGMENVKINGYEIHQGYSYLENGDKSKNLKEIQKNCIFGEKKLKGMVRENVIGTYVHGIFDNFEFTNSFLNKIRKNKGLEYADKKFSYSEYKDREYDKLAKVLRENIDIEKIYEIIEKE
;
A
#
# COMPACT_ATOMS: atom_id res chain seq x y z
N MET A 1 16.89 4.48 33.14
CA MET A 1 16.03 4.49 31.94
C MET A 1 16.74 3.71 30.86
N LYS A 2 16.10 2.75 30.18
CA LYS A 2 16.72 2.11 29.01
C LYS A 2 17.02 3.21 27.98
N LYS A 3 18.27 3.33 27.54
CA LYS A 3 18.68 4.26 26.47
C LYS A 3 17.93 3.83 25.20
N HIS A 4 17.21 4.76 24.57
CA HIS A 4 16.59 4.51 23.26
C HIS A 4 17.67 4.14 22.25
N LYS A 5 17.42 3.12 21.44
CA LYS A 5 18.29 2.70 20.35
C LYS A 5 17.59 2.96 19.02
N ASN A 6 18.37 3.13 17.96
CA ASN A 6 17.81 3.29 16.63
C ASN A 6 18.73 2.66 15.58
N ILE A 7 18.18 2.42 14.40
CA ILE A 7 18.96 2.00 13.23
C ILE A 7 18.28 2.49 11.97
N MET A 8 19.05 3.02 11.03
CA MET A 8 18.52 3.51 9.77
C MET A 8 18.90 2.63 8.59
N ILE A 9 17.93 2.33 7.73
CA ILE A 9 18.07 1.47 6.57
C ILE A 9 18.12 2.34 5.31
N PHE A 10 19.32 2.46 4.74
CA PHE A 10 19.53 3.05 3.41
C PHE A 10 19.43 1.98 2.33
N GLY A 11 19.36 2.44 1.09
CA GLY A 11 19.37 1.56 -0.06
C GLY A 11 20.16 2.19 -1.19
N THR A 12 20.82 1.38 -2.02
CA THR A 12 21.53 1.88 -3.20
C THR A 12 20.59 2.39 -4.30
N GLY A 13 19.28 2.26 -4.11
CA GLY A 13 18.23 2.78 -4.99
C GLY A 13 16.83 2.44 -4.51
N SER A 14 15.83 2.75 -5.36
CA SER A 14 14.44 2.35 -5.14
C SER A 14 14.23 0.86 -5.42
N ASN A 15 13.34 0.23 -4.65
CA ASN A 15 13.00 -1.19 -4.77
C ASN A 15 14.14 -2.19 -4.53
N VAL A 16 15.21 -1.79 -3.83
CA VAL A 16 16.28 -2.71 -3.39
C VAL A 16 15.89 -3.61 -2.21
N GLY A 17 14.73 -3.34 -1.60
CA GLY A 17 14.18 -4.12 -0.49
C GLY A 17 14.33 -3.48 0.90
N LYS A 18 14.61 -2.16 1.00
CA LYS A 18 14.65 -1.42 2.26
C LYS A 18 13.43 -1.70 3.15
N SER A 19 12.23 -1.52 2.61
CA SER A 19 10.97 -1.70 3.36
C SER A 19 10.83 -3.13 3.90
N ILE A 20 11.28 -4.14 3.16
CA ILE A 20 11.29 -5.55 3.60
C ILE A 20 12.32 -5.77 4.71
N ILE A 21 13.54 -5.27 4.56
CA ILE A 21 14.56 -5.37 5.61
C ILE A 21 14.09 -4.68 6.89
N ALA A 22 13.57 -3.45 6.78
CA ALA A 22 13.01 -2.72 7.92
C ALA A 22 11.85 -3.48 8.59
N THR A 23 10.95 -4.07 7.81
CA THR A 23 9.85 -4.91 8.33
C THR A 23 10.38 -6.13 9.09
N GLY A 24 11.38 -6.82 8.54
CA GLY A 24 11.95 -8.00 9.17
C GLY A 24 12.71 -7.67 10.46
N LEU A 25 13.45 -6.55 10.49
CA LEU A 25 14.10 -6.06 11.70
C LEU A 25 13.08 -5.67 12.77
N CYS A 26 11.97 -5.02 12.39
CA CYS A 26 10.86 -4.75 13.31
C CYS A 26 10.35 -6.02 13.98
N ARG A 27 10.13 -7.09 13.19
CA ARG A 27 9.67 -8.39 13.72
C ARG A 27 10.71 -9.07 14.60
N ILE A 28 11.98 -9.07 14.20
CA ILE A 28 13.10 -9.64 14.97
C ILE A 28 13.19 -8.99 16.35
N PHE A 29 13.28 -7.66 16.38
CA PHE A 29 13.41 -6.92 17.63
C PHE A 29 12.17 -7.09 18.54
N TYR A 30 10.97 -7.16 17.96
CA TYR A 30 9.77 -7.49 18.72
C TYR A 30 9.82 -8.91 19.33
N GLN A 31 10.19 -9.91 18.53
CA GLN A 31 10.33 -11.30 18.99
C GLN A 31 11.38 -11.43 20.11
N ASP A 32 12.42 -10.58 20.08
CA ASP A 32 13.48 -10.52 21.09
C ASP A 32 13.10 -9.67 22.32
N GLY A 33 11.83 -9.24 22.40
CA GLY A 33 11.24 -8.64 23.61
C GLY A 33 11.36 -7.12 23.71
N TYR A 34 11.70 -6.43 22.62
CA TYR A 34 11.76 -4.97 22.59
C TYR A 34 10.43 -4.34 22.19
N ARG A 35 10.15 -3.13 22.69
CA ARG A 35 9.11 -2.26 22.13
C ARG A 35 9.72 -1.54 20.93
N VAL A 36 9.24 -1.86 19.74
CA VAL A 36 9.83 -1.39 18.48
C VAL A 36 8.84 -0.48 17.77
N ALA A 37 9.32 0.61 17.17
CA ALA A 37 8.53 1.41 16.25
C ALA A 37 9.26 1.62 14.93
N PRO A 38 8.58 1.49 13.78
CA PRO A 38 9.14 1.92 12.51
C PRO A 38 9.03 3.43 12.35
N PHE A 39 9.90 3.99 11.51
CA PHE A 39 9.84 5.41 11.17
C PHE A 39 10.32 5.67 9.74
N LYS A 40 9.51 6.36 8.94
CA LYS A 40 9.88 6.87 7.62
C LYS A 40 9.44 8.32 7.54
N SER A 41 10.38 9.24 7.69
CA SER A 41 10.13 10.68 7.80
C SER A 41 9.23 11.20 6.66
N GLN A 42 9.49 10.73 5.44
CA GLN A 42 8.67 10.98 4.28
C GLN A 42 8.52 9.73 3.42
N ASN A 43 7.28 9.45 3.04
CA ASN A 43 6.95 8.44 2.07
C ASN A 43 6.28 9.07 0.85
N MET A 44 6.45 8.46 -0.33
CA MET A 44 5.70 8.79 -1.54
C MET A 44 5.02 7.52 -2.05
N ALA A 45 3.71 7.40 -1.82
CA ALA A 45 2.97 6.18 -2.16
C ALA A 45 1.51 6.48 -2.51
N LEU A 46 0.94 5.70 -3.44
CA LEU A 46 -0.50 5.74 -3.75
C LEU A 46 -1.31 4.88 -2.76
N ASN A 47 -0.68 3.84 -2.20
CA ASN A 47 -1.31 2.94 -1.24
C ASN A 47 -1.18 3.50 0.19
N SER A 48 -2.31 3.71 0.86
CA SER A 48 -2.35 4.23 2.22
C SER A 48 -3.47 3.60 3.05
N PHE A 49 -3.35 3.76 4.35
CA PHE A 49 -4.26 3.26 5.38
C PHE A 49 -4.74 4.42 6.23
N ILE A 50 -5.87 4.22 6.91
CA ILE A 50 -6.41 5.20 7.86
C ILE A 50 -6.24 4.67 9.27
N THR A 51 -5.58 5.39 10.17
CA THR A 51 -5.40 4.96 11.57
C THR A 51 -6.73 5.03 12.34
N LYS A 52 -6.77 4.46 13.55
CA LYS A 52 -7.96 4.55 14.44
C LYS A 52 -8.40 5.98 14.71
N SER A 53 -7.46 6.93 14.69
CA SER A 53 -7.75 8.36 14.84
C SER A 53 -8.25 9.05 13.56
N GLY A 54 -8.52 8.29 12.48
CA GLY A 54 -9.02 8.82 11.22
C GLY A 54 -7.96 9.54 10.38
N LYS A 55 -6.67 9.27 10.61
CA LYS A 55 -5.57 9.94 9.91
C LYS A 55 -4.90 9.02 8.89
N GLU A 56 -4.36 9.59 7.82
CA GLU A 56 -3.78 8.81 6.73
C GLU A 56 -2.28 8.52 6.92
N MET A 57 -1.83 7.30 6.60
CA MET A 57 -0.42 6.91 6.58
C MET A 57 -0.10 5.94 5.44
N GLY A 58 1.16 5.90 4.97
CA GLY A 58 1.60 4.98 3.92
C GLY A 58 1.49 3.51 4.33
N ARG A 59 1.10 2.62 3.39
CA ARG A 59 0.89 1.19 3.69
C ARG A 59 2.16 0.46 4.12
N ALA A 60 3.33 0.86 3.61
CA ALA A 60 4.61 0.27 4.03
C ALA A 60 4.86 0.40 5.54
N GLN A 61 4.54 1.55 6.13
CA GLN A 61 4.70 1.76 7.57
C GLN A 61 3.62 1.02 8.38
N VAL A 62 2.45 0.76 7.80
CA VAL A 62 1.45 -0.13 8.42
C VAL A 62 2.00 -1.55 8.51
N VAL A 63 2.56 -2.07 7.41
CA VAL A 63 3.19 -3.39 7.37
C VAL A 63 4.32 -3.51 8.41
N GLN A 64 5.14 -2.46 8.55
CA GLN A 64 6.20 -2.42 9.55
C GLN A 64 5.65 -2.37 10.99
N ALA A 65 4.58 -1.60 11.23
CA ALA A 65 3.91 -1.52 12.53
C ALA A 65 3.28 -2.86 12.94
N GLU A 66 2.63 -3.54 11.98
CA GLU A 66 2.08 -4.88 12.17
C GLU A 66 3.18 -5.90 12.49
N ALA A 67 4.32 -5.84 11.79
CA ALA A 67 5.48 -6.68 12.08
C ALA A 67 6.05 -6.43 13.49
N ALA A 68 6.04 -5.17 13.95
CA ALA A 68 6.40 -4.77 15.32
C ALA A 68 5.29 -5.03 16.36
N LYS A 69 4.12 -5.57 15.96
CA LYS A 69 2.94 -5.80 16.81
C LYS A 69 2.45 -4.56 17.57
N ILE A 70 2.47 -3.40 16.90
CA ILE A 70 1.92 -2.16 17.43
C ILE A 70 0.87 -1.58 16.48
N GLU A 71 0.01 -0.72 17.01
CA GLU A 71 -1.03 -0.06 16.23
C GLU A 71 -0.41 0.95 15.25
N PRO A 72 -0.81 0.95 13.96
CA PRO A 72 -0.33 1.92 12.99
C PRO A 72 -0.72 3.35 13.38
N GLU A 73 0.28 4.22 13.53
CA GLU A 73 0.08 5.63 13.88
C GLU A 73 0.93 6.57 13.02
N VAL A 74 0.40 7.78 12.79
CA VAL A 74 0.97 8.71 11.81
C VAL A 74 2.34 9.29 12.18
N PHE A 75 2.74 9.20 13.46
CA PHE A 75 4.10 9.58 13.84
C PHE A 75 5.16 8.64 13.24
N MET A 76 4.78 7.45 12.77
CA MET A 76 5.66 6.53 12.05
C MET A 76 5.90 6.98 10.59
N ASN A 77 5.01 7.81 10.05
CA ASN A 77 5.13 8.39 8.72
C ASN A 77 4.53 9.81 8.70
N PRO A 78 5.26 10.81 9.25
CA PRO A 78 4.69 12.14 9.44
C PRO A 78 4.42 12.85 8.10
N ILE A 79 5.21 12.60 7.06
CA ILE A 79 5.00 13.18 5.73
C ILE A 79 4.65 12.08 4.71
N LEU A 80 3.50 12.22 4.05
CA LEU A 80 3.10 11.35 2.94
C LEU A 80 2.81 12.19 1.69
N LEU A 81 3.44 11.83 0.59
CA LEU A 81 3.21 12.40 -0.73
C LEU A 81 2.39 11.40 -1.55
N LYS A 82 1.25 11.83 -2.08
CA LYS A 82 0.48 11.02 -3.03
C LYS A 82 0.52 11.69 -4.40
N PRO A 83 1.23 11.11 -5.38
CA PRO A 83 1.20 11.62 -6.75
C PRO A 83 -0.25 11.72 -7.25
N THR A 84 -0.63 12.87 -7.81
CA THR A 84 -1.95 13.08 -8.42
C THR A 84 -1.84 13.23 -9.94
N THR A 85 -0.74 13.82 -10.41
CA THR A 85 -0.34 13.89 -11.82
C THR A 85 1.18 13.74 -11.91
N ASP A 86 1.72 13.69 -13.13
CA ASP A 86 3.18 13.61 -13.33
C ASP A 86 3.98 14.77 -12.72
N ARG A 87 3.32 15.87 -12.35
CA ARG A 87 3.99 17.09 -11.84
C ARG A 87 3.51 17.53 -10.46
N LYS A 88 2.44 16.95 -9.92
CA LYS A 88 1.82 17.37 -8.65
C LYS A 88 1.66 16.20 -7.70
N SER A 89 1.82 16.49 -6.42
CA SER A 89 1.53 15.56 -5.33
C SER A 89 0.61 16.21 -4.30
N GLN A 90 -0.31 15.43 -3.76
CA GLN A 90 -1.03 15.76 -2.54
C GLN A 90 -0.07 15.57 -1.36
N VAL A 91 0.24 16.67 -0.67
CA VAL A 91 1.08 16.67 0.53
C VAL A 91 0.20 16.44 1.75
N ILE A 92 0.50 15.39 2.50
CA ILE A 92 -0.16 15.01 3.75
C ILE A 92 0.85 15.17 4.87
N VAL A 93 0.48 15.90 5.92
CA VAL A 93 1.31 16.16 7.10
C VAL A 93 0.57 15.64 8.33
N ASN A 94 1.21 14.77 9.11
CA ASN A 94 0.66 14.08 10.27
C ASN A 94 -0.72 13.45 9.98
N GLY A 95 -0.83 12.85 8.80
CA GLY A 95 -2.02 12.18 8.27
C GLY A 95 -3.22 13.07 7.95
N LYS A 96 -3.03 14.38 7.78
CA LYS A 96 -4.04 15.30 7.24
C LYS A 96 -3.55 15.93 5.95
N VAL A 97 -4.47 16.08 4.99
CA VAL A 97 -4.18 16.79 3.73
C VAL A 97 -3.78 18.22 4.05
N TYR A 98 -2.59 18.62 3.62
CA TYR A 98 -2.08 19.98 3.78
C TYR A 98 -2.38 20.81 2.53
N LYS A 99 -1.85 20.38 1.37
CA LYS A 99 -2.07 21.05 0.08
C LYS A 99 -1.63 20.15 -1.08
N ASN A 100 -2.16 20.38 -2.28
CA ASN A 100 -1.54 19.89 -3.51
C ASN A 100 -0.41 20.84 -3.92
N MET A 101 0.78 20.31 -4.15
CA MET A 101 1.96 21.09 -4.55
C MET A 101 2.62 20.45 -5.78
N ASP A 102 3.22 21.28 -6.63
CA ASP A 102 4.19 20.77 -7.60
C ASP A 102 5.56 20.51 -6.95
N ALA A 103 6.48 19.89 -7.69
CA ALA A 103 7.79 19.53 -7.19
C ALA A 103 8.62 20.75 -6.71
N ARG A 104 8.50 21.91 -7.38
CA ARG A 104 9.26 23.12 -7.03
C ARG A 104 8.69 23.76 -5.77
N GLU A 105 7.37 23.90 -5.71
CA GLU A 105 6.66 24.39 -4.52
C GLU A 105 6.98 23.50 -3.30
N TYR A 106 6.97 22.19 -3.49
CA TYR A 106 7.28 21.25 -2.41
C TYR A 106 8.73 21.35 -1.94
N PHE A 107 9.69 21.41 -2.87
CA PHE A 107 11.11 21.54 -2.51
C PHE A 107 11.39 22.85 -1.76
N ALA A 108 10.73 23.95 -2.14
CA ALA A 108 10.81 25.19 -1.39
C ALA A 108 10.13 25.10 -0.02
N PHE A 109 9.08 24.29 0.15
CA PHE A 109 8.33 24.15 1.40
C PHE A 109 8.96 23.17 2.40
N LYS A 110 9.67 22.14 1.93
CA LYS A 110 10.09 20.97 2.73
C LYS A 110 10.89 21.31 3.99
N HIS A 111 11.65 22.41 3.99
CA HIS A 111 12.43 22.85 5.16
C HIS A 111 11.55 23.08 6.41
N ASN A 112 10.29 23.51 6.22
CA ASN A 112 9.34 23.71 7.31
C ASN A 112 8.90 22.39 7.98
N LEU A 113 9.03 21.27 7.28
CA LEU A 113 8.60 19.95 7.75
C LEU A 113 9.58 19.31 8.73
N LYS A 114 10.84 19.80 8.81
CA LYS A 114 11.86 19.28 9.74
C LYS A 114 11.37 19.28 11.19
N LYS A 115 10.59 20.30 11.60
CA LYS A 115 10.03 20.40 12.95
C LYS A 115 9.00 19.31 13.24
N GLU A 116 8.12 19.01 12.28
CA GLU A 116 7.12 17.95 12.41
C GLU A 116 7.76 16.56 12.43
N ILE A 117 8.76 16.34 11.56
CA ILE A 117 9.54 15.09 11.53
C ILE A 117 10.25 14.88 12.86
N LYS A 118 10.96 15.89 13.36
CA LYS A 118 11.67 15.81 14.64
C LYS A 118 10.72 15.52 15.79
N ARG A 119 9.55 16.19 15.84
CA ARG A 119 8.54 15.95 16.87
C ARG A 119 8.01 14.51 16.84
N ALA A 120 7.76 13.98 15.65
CA ALA A 120 7.30 12.59 15.49
C ALA A 120 8.37 11.58 15.93
N TYR A 121 9.64 11.83 15.58
CA TYR A 121 10.76 10.99 15.99
C TYR A 121 11.04 11.07 17.51
N ASP A 122 11.02 12.28 18.09
CA ASP A 122 11.20 12.48 19.54
C ASP A 122 10.13 11.69 20.34
N TYR A 123 8.89 11.65 19.85
CA TYR A 123 7.84 10.82 20.44
C TYR A 123 8.21 9.33 20.41
N ILE A 124 8.74 8.81 19.29
CA ILE A 124 9.21 7.42 19.24
C ILE A 124 10.34 7.19 20.24
N ARG A 125 11.32 8.10 20.27
CA ARG A 125 12.48 8.04 21.16
C ARG A 125 12.10 7.96 22.64
N GLU A 126 11.03 8.65 23.03
CA GLU A 126 10.55 8.68 24.41
C GLU A 126 9.71 7.46 24.80
N ASN A 127 9.08 6.77 23.82
CA ASN A 127 8.06 5.75 24.10
C ASN A 127 8.47 4.31 23.72
N TYR A 128 9.49 4.14 22.89
CA TYR A 128 9.92 2.84 22.35
C TYR A 128 11.39 2.56 22.66
N ASP A 129 11.73 1.29 22.78
CA ASP A 129 13.10 0.85 23.07
C ASP A 129 13.99 0.93 21.82
N ILE A 130 13.44 0.58 20.64
CA ILE A 130 14.16 0.58 19.36
C ILE A 130 13.33 1.27 18.27
N CYS A 131 13.94 2.18 17.52
CA CYS A 131 13.39 2.73 16.27
C CYS A 131 14.07 2.11 15.04
N VAL A 132 13.29 1.60 14.09
CA VAL A 132 13.81 1.18 12.78
C VAL A 132 13.43 2.25 11.75
N LEU A 133 14.42 3.07 11.38
CA LEU A 133 14.24 4.14 10.40
C LEU A 133 14.43 3.60 8.97
N GLU A 134 13.57 3.99 8.05
CA GLU A 134 13.69 3.65 6.63
C GLU A 134 13.98 4.91 5.82
N GLY A 135 15.06 4.89 5.03
CA GLY A 135 15.35 5.93 4.04
C GLY A 135 14.49 5.81 2.76
N ALA A 136 14.56 6.81 1.89
CA ALA A 136 13.84 6.83 0.62
C ALA A 136 14.81 6.91 -0.57
N GLY A 137 14.57 6.14 -1.63
CA GLY A 137 15.48 6.13 -2.79
C GLY A 137 16.92 5.75 -2.41
N SER A 138 17.89 6.43 -3.02
CA SER A 138 19.31 6.36 -2.68
C SER A 138 19.73 7.57 -1.83
N PRO A 139 20.61 7.41 -0.83
CA PRO A 139 21.21 8.56 -0.13
C PRO A 139 22.20 9.33 -1.02
N ALA A 140 22.60 8.77 -2.16
CA ALA A 140 23.56 9.36 -3.10
C ALA A 140 22.89 10.15 -4.26
N GLU A 141 21.64 10.58 -4.10
CA GLU A 141 20.98 11.51 -5.03
C GLU A 141 21.55 12.93 -4.84
N ILE A 142 22.77 13.15 -5.35
CA ILE A 142 23.57 14.37 -5.12
C ILE A 142 22.82 15.68 -5.43
N ASN A 143 21.86 15.64 -6.35
CA ASN A 143 21.01 16.77 -6.74
C ASN A 143 19.88 17.07 -5.74
N LEU A 144 19.63 16.21 -4.76
CA LEU A 144 18.57 16.35 -3.75
C LEU A 144 19.12 16.45 -2.32
N LYS A 145 20.45 16.49 -2.17
CA LYS A 145 21.16 16.48 -0.88
C LYS A 145 20.87 17.70 -0.02
N GLU A 146 20.79 18.88 -0.64
CA GLU A 146 20.48 20.11 0.07
C GLU A 146 19.10 20.01 0.74
N ASP A 147 19.05 20.22 2.06
CA ASP A 147 17.85 20.05 2.88
C ASP A 147 17.23 18.66 2.78
N ASP A 148 18.05 17.62 2.72
CA ASP A 148 17.56 16.25 2.85
C ASP A 148 16.87 16.04 4.20
N ILE A 149 15.70 15.42 4.17
CA ILE A 149 14.90 15.04 5.35
C ILE A 149 14.55 13.56 5.34
N VAL A 150 15.05 12.79 4.35
CA VAL A 150 14.65 11.40 4.10
C VAL A 150 15.81 10.42 4.24
N ASN A 151 17.05 10.82 3.97
CA ASN A 151 18.22 9.95 4.10
C ASN A 151 19.25 10.54 5.09
N THR A 152 20.32 11.17 4.62
CA THR A 152 21.46 11.59 5.44
C THR A 152 21.05 12.65 6.46
N GLY A 153 20.20 13.61 6.07
CA GLY A 153 19.66 14.60 7.00
C GLY A 153 18.77 14.00 8.10
N MET A 154 18.09 12.87 7.84
CA MET A 154 17.35 12.14 8.87
C MET A 154 18.29 11.31 9.76
N ALA A 155 19.30 10.65 9.18
CA ALA A 155 20.31 9.92 9.93
C ALA A 155 21.08 10.84 10.90
N GLU A 156 21.39 12.06 10.48
CA GLU A 156 21.98 13.08 11.34
C GLU A 156 21.00 13.55 12.42
N MET A 157 19.75 13.86 12.06
CA MET A 157 18.73 14.29 13.02
C MET A 157 18.44 13.25 14.12
N ALA A 158 18.46 11.97 13.75
CA ALA A 158 18.23 10.85 14.67
C ALA A 158 19.50 10.42 15.42
N ASP A 159 20.66 10.91 14.99
CA ASP A 159 21.99 10.39 15.31
C ASP A 159 22.04 8.86 15.18
N ALA A 160 21.67 8.36 14.00
CA ALA A 160 21.48 6.93 13.77
C ALA A 160 22.66 6.27 13.05
N PRO A 161 23.07 5.06 13.47
CA PRO A 161 23.89 4.19 12.64
C PRO A 161 23.06 3.67 11.46
N VAL A 162 23.74 3.45 10.34
CA VAL A 162 23.13 3.15 9.05
C VAL A 162 23.55 1.77 8.56
N ILE A 163 22.59 0.99 8.06
CA ILE A 163 22.83 -0.19 7.24
C ILE A 163 22.40 0.12 5.80
N LEU A 164 23.28 -0.15 4.83
CA LEU A 164 23.00 0.03 3.41
C LEU A 164 22.50 -1.28 2.78
N VAL A 165 21.33 -1.25 2.13
CA VAL A 165 20.77 -2.40 1.40
C VAL A 165 21.06 -2.28 -0.09
N ALA A 166 21.59 -3.34 -0.71
CA ALA A 166 21.88 -3.38 -2.14
C ALA A 166 21.19 -4.56 -2.82
N ASP A 167 20.63 -4.34 -4.01
CA ASP A 167 19.94 -5.37 -4.80
C ASP A 167 20.90 -6.05 -5.78
N ILE A 168 21.07 -7.37 -5.67
CA ILE A 168 21.90 -8.14 -6.60
C ILE A 168 21.13 -8.70 -7.79
N ASP A 169 19.81 -8.79 -7.73
CA ASP A 169 18.97 -9.38 -8.79
C ASP A 169 19.04 -8.56 -10.08
N ARG A 170 19.36 -7.27 -9.97
CA ARG A 170 19.53 -6.34 -11.10
C ARG A 170 20.94 -6.32 -11.71
N GLY A 171 21.90 -7.04 -11.11
CA GLY A 171 23.32 -6.97 -11.47
C GLY A 171 24.00 -5.67 -11.00
N GLY A 172 25.34 -5.65 -11.02
CA GLY A 172 26.13 -4.46 -10.67
C GLY A 172 26.16 -4.09 -9.18
N VAL A 173 25.80 -5.02 -8.28
CA VAL A 173 25.63 -4.75 -6.84
C VAL A 173 26.86 -4.10 -6.19
N PHE A 174 28.08 -4.57 -6.50
CA PHE A 174 29.30 -4.05 -5.90
C PHE A 174 29.60 -2.61 -6.35
N ALA A 175 29.35 -2.30 -7.63
CA ALA A 175 29.47 -0.94 -8.15
C ALA A 175 28.43 -0.01 -7.49
N ALA A 176 27.20 -0.50 -7.27
CA ALA A 176 26.17 0.27 -6.60
C ALA A 176 26.52 0.56 -5.12
N ILE A 177 27.06 -0.43 -4.40
CA ILE A 177 27.56 -0.26 -3.02
C ILE A 177 28.68 0.78 -3.01
N TYR A 178 29.73 0.55 -3.81
CA TYR A 178 30.90 1.42 -3.87
C TYR A 178 30.52 2.85 -4.23
N GLY A 179 29.76 3.03 -5.33
CA GLY A 179 29.32 4.34 -5.79
C GLY A 179 28.49 5.08 -4.74
N THR A 180 27.56 4.38 -4.08
CA THR A 180 26.74 4.98 -3.02
C THR A 180 27.61 5.47 -1.86
N ILE A 181 28.50 4.62 -1.34
CA ILE A 181 29.37 4.96 -0.18
C ILE A 181 30.34 6.08 -0.53
N MET A 182 30.93 6.05 -1.73
CA MET A 182 31.97 6.99 -2.14
C MET A 182 31.45 8.38 -2.51
N LEU A 183 30.16 8.49 -2.87
CA LEU A 183 29.49 9.77 -3.14
C LEU A 183 29.04 10.51 -1.86
N LEU A 184 29.06 9.84 -0.70
CA LEU A 184 28.74 10.46 0.58
C LEU A 184 29.95 11.22 1.16
N GLU A 185 29.66 12.27 1.93
CA GLU A 185 30.66 12.97 2.75
C GLU A 185 31.21 12.04 3.84
N GLU A 186 32.39 12.38 4.37
CA GLU A 186 33.08 11.55 5.37
C GLU A 186 32.23 11.31 6.63
N SER A 187 31.54 12.34 7.13
CA SER A 187 30.64 12.25 8.28
C SER A 187 29.43 11.35 8.02
N GLU A 188 28.86 11.41 6.81
CA GLU A 188 27.74 10.57 6.38
C GLU A 188 28.18 9.12 6.20
N ARG A 189 29.35 8.91 5.58
CA ARG A 189 29.97 7.61 5.37
C ARG A 189 30.27 6.92 6.68
N ALA A 190 30.77 7.65 7.68
CA ALA A 190 31.09 7.13 9.00
C ALA A 190 29.87 6.57 9.76
N ARG A 191 28.65 6.97 9.38
CA ARG A 191 27.41 6.40 9.91
C ARG A 191 27.09 5.03 9.33
N ILE A 192 27.61 4.67 8.15
CA ILE A 192 27.37 3.36 7.54
C ILE A 192 28.20 2.31 8.29
N LYS A 193 27.51 1.44 9.03
CA LYS A 193 28.13 0.39 9.85
C LYS A 193 28.04 -1.00 9.23
N GLY A 194 27.31 -1.14 8.11
CA GLY A 194 27.26 -2.40 7.40
C GLY A 194 26.43 -2.37 6.11
N VAL A 195 26.59 -3.42 5.31
CA VAL A 195 25.86 -3.63 4.05
C VAL A 195 25.06 -4.94 4.11
N ILE A 196 23.83 -4.93 3.63
CA ILE A 196 23.06 -6.14 3.34
C ILE A 196 22.89 -6.28 1.83
N ILE A 197 23.38 -7.39 1.28
CA ILE A 197 23.13 -7.76 -0.12
C ILE A 197 21.82 -8.54 -0.18
N ASN A 198 20.84 -8.05 -0.91
CA ASN A 198 19.48 -8.58 -0.93
C ASN A 198 19.11 -9.19 -2.30
N LYS A 199 18.09 -10.05 -2.29
CA LYS A 199 17.51 -10.75 -3.46
C LYS A 199 18.48 -11.67 -4.19
N PHE A 200 19.40 -12.30 -3.46
CA PHE A 200 20.35 -13.23 -4.07
C PHE A 200 19.69 -14.48 -4.65
N ARG A 201 20.11 -14.90 -5.84
CA ARG A 201 19.71 -16.16 -6.48
C ARG A 201 20.96 -16.96 -6.82
N GLY A 202 20.99 -18.24 -6.43
CA GLY A 202 22.09 -19.16 -6.75
C GLY A 202 22.91 -19.57 -5.54
N ASP A 203 24.16 -19.96 -5.78
CA ASP A 203 25.11 -20.43 -4.77
C ASP A 203 25.92 -19.27 -4.18
N LYS A 204 25.80 -19.07 -2.86
CA LYS A 204 26.44 -17.96 -2.14
C LYS A 204 27.96 -18.03 -2.17
N SER A 205 28.55 -19.23 -2.32
CA SER A 205 30.00 -19.40 -2.36
C SER A 205 30.66 -18.57 -3.47
N LEU A 206 29.92 -18.29 -4.55
CA LEU A 206 30.36 -17.49 -5.68
C LEU A 206 30.54 -16.00 -5.36
N LEU A 207 30.02 -15.52 -4.22
CA LEU A 207 30.10 -14.11 -3.83
C LEU A 207 31.26 -13.78 -2.89
N ALA A 208 31.92 -14.79 -2.30
CA ALA A 208 32.89 -14.58 -1.23
C ALA A 208 34.00 -13.59 -1.61
N ASN A 209 34.67 -13.80 -2.76
CA ASN A 209 35.73 -12.92 -3.24
C ASN A 209 35.22 -11.49 -3.52
N GLY A 210 34.00 -11.35 -4.05
CA GLY A 210 33.42 -10.04 -4.33
C GLY A 210 33.06 -9.28 -3.05
N ILE A 211 32.64 -10.00 -2.01
CA ILE A 211 32.37 -9.45 -0.67
C ILE A 211 33.67 -8.94 -0.05
N GLU A 212 34.72 -9.74 -0.02
CA GLU A 212 36.03 -9.34 0.52
C GLU A 212 36.55 -8.07 -0.19
N MET A 213 36.51 -8.05 -1.52
CA MET A 213 36.92 -6.87 -2.29
C MET A 213 36.12 -5.61 -1.98
N ILE A 214 34.79 -5.70 -1.81
CA ILE A 214 33.98 -4.52 -1.51
C ILE A 214 34.18 -4.04 -0.08
N GLU A 215 34.39 -4.96 0.87
CA GLU A 215 34.75 -4.62 2.25
C GLU A 215 36.08 -3.87 2.29
N ASP A 216 37.11 -4.34 1.59
CA ASP A 216 38.42 -3.67 1.49
C ASP A 216 38.31 -2.28 0.85
N LEU A 217 37.51 -2.14 -0.22
CA LEU A 217 37.35 -0.88 -0.93
C LEU A 217 36.58 0.17 -0.12
N THR A 218 35.65 -0.26 0.72
CA THR A 218 34.71 0.64 1.41
C THR A 218 35.01 0.80 2.90
N ASN A 219 35.78 -0.13 3.48
CA ASN A 219 35.95 -0.32 4.93
C ASN A 219 34.61 -0.54 5.67
N VAL A 220 33.61 -1.10 4.99
CA VAL A 220 32.28 -1.39 5.56
C VAL A 220 31.98 -2.87 5.41
N THR A 221 31.72 -3.54 6.53
CA THR A 221 31.41 -4.98 6.58
C THR A 221 30.08 -5.31 5.88
N VAL A 222 30.04 -6.41 5.15
CA VAL A 222 28.82 -7.02 4.64
C VAL A 222 28.22 -7.90 5.74
N LEU A 223 27.11 -7.45 6.31
CA LEU A 223 26.41 -8.12 7.42
C LEU A 223 25.71 -9.40 6.98
N GLY A 224 25.45 -9.58 5.68
CA GLY A 224 24.79 -10.76 5.18
C GLY A 224 24.33 -10.69 3.74
N VAL A 225 24.00 -11.85 3.20
CA VAL A 225 23.43 -12.03 1.86
C VAL A 225 22.08 -12.71 1.99
N VAL A 226 21.01 -11.94 1.77
CA VAL A 226 19.62 -12.40 1.87
C VAL A 226 19.17 -12.99 0.53
N PRO A 227 18.69 -14.25 0.51
CA PRO A 227 18.20 -14.86 -0.72
C PRO A 227 16.90 -14.21 -1.21
N TYR A 228 16.63 -14.31 -2.50
CA TYR A 228 15.32 -13.97 -3.03
C TYR A 228 14.27 -14.95 -2.49
N VAL A 229 13.36 -14.44 -1.67
CA VAL A 229 12.27 -15.19 -1.07
C VAL A 229 10.93 -14.67 -1.54
N LYS A 230 10.02 -15.58 -1.89
CA LYS A 230 8.61 -15.25 -2.14
C LYS A 230 7.91 -15.11 -0.79
N LEU A 231 7.53 -13.88 -0.46
CA LEU A 231 6.81 -13.52 0.75
C LEU A 231 5.43 -12.99 0.39
N GLY A 232 4.44 -13.33 1.21
CA GLY A 232 3.08 -12.82 1.13
C GLY A 232 2.89 -11.49 1.84
N ILE A 233 3.89 -10.62 1.81
CA ILE A 233 3.85 -9.30 2.44
C ILE A 233 3.35 -8.30 1.41
N GLU A 234 2.49 -7.39 1.85
CA GLU A 234 1.90 -6.37 1.00
C GLU A 234 2.97 -5.43 0.45
N GLU A 235 2.78 -5.01 -0.80
CA GLU A 235 3.72 -4.14 -1.49
C GLU A 235 3.30 -2.68 -1.37
N GLU A 236 4.31 -1.80 -1.31
CA GLU A 236 4.17 -0.35 -1.24
C GLU A 236 3.81 0.25 -2.62
N ASP A 237 4.47 -0.23 -3.67
CA ASP A 237 4.41 0.32 -5.02
C ASP A 237 3.62 -0.55 -5.99
N SER A 238 2.98 0.11 -6.97
CA SER A 238 2.21 -0.54 -8.03
C SER A 238 3.06 -1.30 -9.05
N LEU A 239 4.40 -1.21 -8.98
CA LEU A 239 5.32 -1.87 -9.90
C LEU A 239 5.32 -3.40 -9.74
N GLY A 240 4.90 -3.94 -8.60
CA GLY A 240 4.75 -5.40 -8.38
C GLY A 240 3.32 -5.92 -8.52
N ILE A 241 2.39 -5.12 -9.02
CA ILE A 241 1.00 -5.52 -9.34
C ILE A 241 0.90 -6.79 -10.22
N ASP A 242 1.87 -7.00 -11.09
CA ASP A 242 1.90 -8.16 -11.99
C ASP A 242 2.37 -9.45 -11.26
N LYS A 243 2.45 -9.47 -9.91
CA LYS A 243 2.84 -10.62 -9.07
C LYS A 243 1.84 -11.78 -9.05
N TYR A 244 0.59 -11.54 -9.44
CA TYR A 244 -0.44 -12.58 -9.47
C TYR A 244 -0.24 -13.50 -10.67
N ASN A 245 0.27 -14.70 -10.41
CA ASN A 245 0.32 -15.74 -11.42
C ASN A 245 -1.09 -16.32 -11.61
N GLU A 246 -1.53 -16.43 -12.87
CA GLU A 246 -2.73 -17.18 -13.20
C GLU A 246 -2.57 -18.62 -12.70
N LYS A 247 -3.49 -19.04 -11.82
CA LYS A 247 -3.56 -20.43 -11.38
C LYS A 247 -4.32 -21.21 -12.45
N LYS A 248 -3.60 -22.03 -13.24
CA LYS A 248 -4.18 -22.80 -14.35
C LYS A 248 -5.38 -23.66 -13.92
N ASP A 249 -5.35 -24.19 -12.70
CA ASP A 249 -6.40 -25.07 -12.15
C ASP A 249 -7.47 -24.32 -11.33
N ALA A 250 -7.41 -22.99 -11.26
CA ALA A 250 -8.42 -22.23 -10.53
C ALA A 250 -9.77 -22.27 -11.23
N LYS A 251 -10.81 -22.46 -10.42
CA LYS A 251 -12.19 -22.57 -10.89
C LYS A 251 -12.89 -21.22 -10.97
N ILE A 252 -12.45 -20.24 -10.18
CA ILE A 252 -12.96 -18.87 -10.17
C ILE A 252 -11.93 -17.94 -10.81
N LYS A 253 -12.35 -17.20 -11.84
CA LYS A 253 -11.51 -16.26 -12.59
C LYS A 253 -11.93 -14.83 -12.27
N ILE A 254 -10.99 -14.06 -11.75
CA ILE A 254 -11.18 -12.66 -11.41
C ILE A 254 -10.21 -11.80 -12.22
N SER A 255 -10.73 -10.86 -13.00
CA SER A 255 -9.93 -9.84 -13.67
C SER A 255 -10.00 -8.53 -12.90
N VAL A 256 -8.85 -7.89 -12.69
CA VAL A 256 -8.75 -6.58 -12.06
C VAL A 256 -8.30 -5.58 -13.10
N ILE A 257 -9.07 -4.51 -13.28
CA ILE A 257 -8.75 -3.49 -14.28
C ILE A 257 -7.53 -2.69 -13.83
N LYS A 258 -6.44 -2.69 -14.62
CA LYS A 258 -5.23 -1.94 -14.32
C LYS A 258 -5.40 -0.48 -14.74
N LEU A 259 -5.99 0.31 -13.84
CA LEU A 259 -6.14 1.76 -14.02
C LEU A 259 -4.77 2.46 -14.05
N LYS A 260 -4.67 3.58 -14.76
CA LYS A 260 -3.43 4.36 -14.85
C LYS A 260 -3.07 4.98 -13.50
N HIS A 261 -4.06 5.46 -12.76
CA HIS A 261 -3.89 6.07 -11.45
C HIS A 261 -4.41 5.18 -10.32
N ILE A 262 -4.22 3.86 -10.47
CA ILE A 262 -4.64 2.85 -9.48
C ILE A 262 -4.11 3.19 -8.08
N SER A 263 -4.99 3.08 -7.10
CA SER A 263 -4.67 3.26 -5.68
C SER A 263 -5.18 2.07 -4.89
N ASN A 264 -4.60 1.88 -3.70
CA ASN A 264 -5.02 0.83 -2.76
C ASN A 264 -5.14 -0.57 -3.41
N PHE A 265 -4.24 -0.87 -4.35
CA PHE A 265 -4.27 -2.12 -5.11
C PHE A 265 -4.13 -3.37 -4.22
N THR A 266 -3.74 -3.22 -2.96
CA THR A 266 -3.67 -4.31 -1.98
C THR A 266 -5.04 -4.79 -1.50
N ASP A 267 -6.14 -4.08 -1.80
CA ASP A 267 -7.51 -4.50 -1.42
C ASP A 267 -7.90 -5.88 -1.96
N ILE A 268 -7.23 -6.36 -3.00
CA ILE A 268 -7.50 -7.66 -3.63
C ILE A 268 -6.56 -8.77 -3.15
N ASP A 269 -5.52 -8.46 -2.35
CA ASP A 269 -4.47 -9.42 -2.00
C ASP A 269 -5.06 -10.65 -1.29
N ALA A 270 -6.06 -10.44 -0.41
CA ALA A 270 -6.79 -11.50 0.28
C ALA A 270 -7.41 -12.55 -0.67
N LEU A 271 -7.90 -12.14 -1.85
CA LEU A 271 -8.49 -13.04 -2.85
C LEU A 271 -7.44 -14.01 -3.43
N SER A 272 -6.18 -13.59 -3.51
CA SER A 272 -5.10 -14.37 -4.12
C SER A 272 -4.74 -15.63 -3.33
N HIS A 273 -5.07 -15.65 -2.04
CA HIS A 273 -4.77 -16.77 -1.13
C HIS A 273 -5.78 -17.92 -1.22
N TYR A 274 -6.92 -17.71 -1.88
CA TYR A 274 -7.88 -18.78 -2.13
C TYR A 274 -7.36 -19.70 -3.25
N SER A 275 -7.15 -20.99 -2.95
CA SER A 275 -6.55 -21.93 -3.90
C SER A 275 -7.33 -22.12 -5.21
N ASP A 276 -8.65 -21.90 -5.19
CA ASP A 276 -9.55 -22.04 -6.34
C ASP A 276 -9.83 -20.71 -7.06
N VAL A 277 -9.17 -19.63 -6.65
CA VAL A 277 -9.26 -18.29 -7.26
C VAL A 277 -7.99 -17.98 -8.03
N SER A 278 -8.15 -17.55 -9.28
CA SER A 278 -7.11 -16.95 -10.11
C SER A 278 -7.41 -15.47 -10.31
N LEU A 279 -6.40 -14.64 -10.07
CA LEU A 279 -6.43 -13.20 -10.27
C LEU A 279 -5.50 -12.84 -11.42
N LYS A 280 -5.93 -11.93 -12.28
CA LYS A 280 -5.09 -11.30 -13.30
C LYS A 280 -5.39 -9.81 -13.40
N TYR A 281 -4.38 -9.02 -13.67
CA TYR A 281 -4.58 -7.62 -14.06
C TYR A 281 -4.76 -7.52 -15.56
N VAL A 282 -5.75 -6.73 -15.97
CA VAL A 282 -6.12 -6.55 -17.37
C VAL A 282 -5.81 -5.12 -17.81
N LYS A 283 -5.08 -4.99 -18.93
CA LYS A 283 -4.64 -3.70 -19.49
C LYS A 283 -5.45 -3.29 -20.73
N SER A 284 -6.05 -4.26 -21.44
CA SER A 284 -6.80 -4.04 -22.68
C SER A 284 -8.13 -4.80 -22.72
N ALA A 285 -9.11 -4.27 -23.45
CA ALA A 285 -10.47 -4.85 -23.52
C ALA A 285 -10.50 -6.27 -24.10
N ASN A 286 -9.50 -6.64 -24.91
CA ASN A 286 -9.40 -7.96 -25.54
C ASN A 286 -9.00 -9.08 -24.56
N GLU A 287 -8.45 -8.73 -23.39
CA GLU A 287 -8.11 -9.69 -22.34
C GLU A 287 -9.33 -10.12 -21.52
N LEU A 288 -10.48 -9.43 -21.68
CA LEU A 288 -11.75 -9.75 -21.04
C LEU A 288 -12.63 -10.67 -21.90
N GLY A 289 -13.31 -11.64 -21.28
CA GLY A 289 -14.37 -12.41 -21.92
C GLY A 289 -14.91 -13.63 -21.17
N ASN A 290 -14.17 -14.22 -20.23
CA ASN A 290 -14.57 -15.46 -19.54
C ASN A 290 -14.41 -15.40 -18.01
N GLU A 291 -14.39 -14.19 -17.47
CA GLU A 291 -14.31 -13.91 -16.04
C GLU A 291 -15.63 -14.20 -15.33
N ASP A 292 -15.51 -14.61 -14.08
CA ASP A 292 -16.63 -14.68 -13.16
C ASP A 292 -16.84 -13.33 -12.44
N VAL A 293 -15.74 -12.62 -12.18
CA VAL A 293 -15.72 -11.31 -11.51
C VAL A 293 -14.76 -10.35 -12.22
N ILE A 294 -15.21 -9.11 -12.43
CA ILE A 294 -14.36 -7.98 -12.84
C ILE A 294 -14.31 -6.98 -11.69
N ILE A 295 -13.11 -6.65 -11.22
CA ILE A 295 -12.90 -5.66 -10.17
C ILE A 295 -12.35 -4.37 -10.79
N ILE A 296 -13.00 -3.24 -10.49
CA ILE A 296 -12.50 -1.90 -10.77
C ILE A 296 -11.97 -1.35 -9.43
N PRO A 297 -10.64 -1.23 -9.26
CA PRO A 297 -10.02 -0.82 -7.99
C PRO A 297 -10.18 0.69 -7.73
N GLY A 298 -9.62 1.15 -6.61
CA GLY A 298 -9.52 2.57 -6.31
C GLY A 298 -8.68 3.34 -7.34
N SER A 299 -8.99 4.62 -7.48
CA SER A 299 -8.23 5.57 -8.31
C SER A 299 -7.93 6.84 -7.51
N LYS A 300 -6.82 7.53 -7.84
CA LYS A 300 -6.55 8.91 -7.38
C LYS A 300 -6.88 9.97 -8.42
N ASN A 301 -7.30 9.55 -9.62
CA ASN A 301 -7.78 10.42 -10.68
C ASN A 301 -8.87 9.68 -11.46
N THR A 302 -10.06 9.64 -10.86
CA THR A 302 -11.18 8.84 -11.33
C THR A 302 -11.67 9.32 -12.70
N ILE A 303 -11.62 10.64 -12.94
CA ILE A 303 -12.06 11.24 -14.21
C ILE A 303 -11.13 10.84 -15.36
N GLU A 304 -9.81 10.97 -15.20
CA GLU A 304 -8.85 10.59 -16.25
C GLU A 304 -8.83 9.07 -16.47
N ASP A 305 -8.97 8.27 -15.41
CA ASP A 305 -9.07 6.82 -15.54
C ASP A 305 -10.36 6.41 -16.26
N MET A 306 -11.51 7.04 -15.97
CA MET A 306 -12.75 6.79 -16.71
C MET A 306 -12.62 7.14 -18.19
N LYS A 307 -11.95 8.25 -18.52
CA LYS A 307 -11.65 8.65 -19.89
C LYS A 307 -10.78 7.60 -20.61
N ASP A 308 -9.71 7.12 -19.97
CA ASP A 308 -8.85 6.06 -20.50
C ASP A 308 -9.62 4.75 -20.75
N LEU A 309 -10.56 4.38 -19.87
CA LEU A 309 -11.43 3.22 -20.07
C LEU A 309 -12.33 3.36 -21.30
N VAL A 310 -12.81 4.57 -21.60
CA VAL A 310 -13.61 4.86 -22.79
C VAL A 310 -12.74 4.80 -24.05
N GLU A 311 -11.58 5.46 -24.03
CA GLU A 311 -10.64 5.51 -25.16
C GLU A 311 -10.11 4.12 -25.57
N LYS A 312 -9.97 3.20 -24.60
CA LYS A 312 -9.51 1.82 -24.82
C LYS A 312 -10.64 0.82 -25.09
N ASP A 313 -11.88 1.28 -25.31
CA ASP A 313 -13.09 0.46 -25.45
C ASP A 313 -13.38 -0.49 -24.26
N MET A 314 -12.66 -0.33 -23.16
CA MET A 314 -12.80 -1.15 -21.94
C MET A 314 -14.17 -0.93 -21.30
N ALA A 315 -14.64 0.32 -21.24
CA ALA A 315 -15.93 0.69 -20.69
C ALA A 315 -17.09 -0.08 -21.34
N ARG A 316 -17.13 -0.11 -22.69
CA ARG A 316 -18.16 -0.83 -23.46
C ARG A 316 -18.12 -2.33 -23.20
N LYS A 317 -16.91 -2.90 -23.11
CA LYS A 317 -16.70 -4.32 -22.84
C LYS A 317 -17.19 -4.71 -21.44
N ILE A 318 -16.87 -3.92 -20.42
CA ILE A 318 -17.33 -4.13 -19.04
C ILE A 318 -18.86 -4.08 -18.98
N ILE A 319 -19.49 -3.08 -19.58
CA ILE A 319 -20.97 -2.95 -19.61
C ILE A 319 -21.61 -4.18 -20.27
N ARG A 320 -21.05 -4.67 -21.38
CA ARG A 320 -21.56 -5.87 -22.06
C ARG A 320 -21.46 -7.10 -21.17
N LEU A 321 -20.34 -7.28 -20.47
CA LEU A 321 -20.13 -8.43 -19.57
C LEU A 321 -21.03 -8.37 -18.34
N ALA A 322 -21.24 -7.18 -17.79
CA ALA A 322 -22.21 -6.96 -16.73
C ALA A 322 -23.61 -7.41 -17.16
N LYS A 323 -24.07 -7.03 -18.36
CA LYS A 323 -25.37 -7.44 -18.91
C LYS A 323 -25.49 -8.95 -19.18
N SER A 324 -24.37 -9.64 -19.42
CA SER A 324 -24.35 -11.10 -19.55
C SER A 324 -24.22 -11.83 -18.20
N GLY A 325 -24.24 -11.12 -17.08
CA GLY A 325 -24.24 -11.70 -15.73
C GLY A 325 -22.86 -11.83 -15.07
N THR A 326 -21.77 -11.37 -15.70
CA THR A 326 -20.45 -11.30 -15.05
C THR A 326 -20.51 -10.34 -13.87
N VAL A 327 -20.02 -10.74 -12.69
CA VAL A 327 -20.09 -9.88 -11.50
C VAL A 327 -19.12 -8.72 -11.65
N ILE A 328 -19.58 -7.50 -11.41
CA ILE A 328 -18.72 -6.30 -11.45
C ILE A 328 -18.60 -5.73 -10.02
N PHE A 329 -17.38 -5.47 -9.57
CA PHE A 329 -17.11 -4.97 -8.22
C PHE A 329 -16.26 -3.70 -8.27
N GLY A 330 -16.81 -2.56 -7.86
CA GLY A 330 -16.10 -1.29 -7.79
C GLY A 330 -15.67 -0.93 -6.37
N ILE A 331 -14.41 -0.53 -6.18
CA ILE A 331 -13.90 -0.05 -4.89
C ILE A 331 -13.49 1.42 -5.03
N CYS A 332 -14.01 2.29 -4.16
CA CYS A 332 -13.68 3.71 -4.11
C CYS A 332 -13.84 4.40 -5.47
N GLY A 333 -12.78 4.86 -6.14
CA GLY A 333 -12.85 5.39 -7.52
C GLY A 333 -13.55 4.42 -8.49
N GLY A 334 -13.38 3.10 -8.33
CA GLY A 334 -14.13 2.11 -9.07
C GLY A 334 -15.63 2.11 -8.78
N PHE A 335 -16.05 2.39 -7.54
CA PHE A 335 -17.47 2.58 -7.21
C PHE A 335 -18.03 3.83 -7.91
N GLN A 336 -17.26 4.91 -7.95
CA GLN A 336 -17.62 6.14 -8.64
C GLN A 336 -17.77 5.92 -10.16
N ILE A 337 -16.84 5.17 -10.77
CA ILE A 337 -16.86 4.77 -12.19
C ILE A 337 -18.12 3.97 -12.56
N LEU A 338 -18.64 3.13 -11.65
CA LEU A 338 -19.85 2.36 -11.90
C LEU A 338 -21.12 3.21 -11.97
N GLY A 339 -21.08 4.44 -11.47
CA GLY A 339 -22.21 5.37 -11.48
C GLY A 339 -22.57 5.91 -12.86
N GLN A 340 -23.59 6.76 -12.91
CA GLN A 340 -24.01 7.48 -14.11
C GLN A 340 -23.03 8.61 -14.47
N LYS A 341 -22.47 9.27 -13.46
CA LYS A 341 -21.79 10.55 -13.61
C LYS A 341 -20.82 10.84 -12.49
N ILE A 342 -19.68 11.44 -12.83
CA ILE A 342 -18.69 11.94 -11.88
C ILE A 342 -18.46 13.42 -12.18
N THR A 343 -18.57 14.27 -11.15
CA THR A 343 -18.40 15.72 -11.26
C THR A 343 -17.30 16.20 -10.32
N ASP A 344 -16.34 16.97 -10.84
CA ASP A 344 -15.28 17.65 -10.09
C ASP A 344 -15.36 19.16 -10.33
N LEU A 345 -16.18 19.86 -9.52
CA LEU A 345 -16.42 21.29 -9.69
C LEU A 345 -15.18 22.15 -9.37
N ASN A 346 -14.24 21.60 -8.61
CA ASN A 346 -13.08 22.32 -8.09
C ASN A 346 -11.78 21.96 -8.84
N ASN A 347 -11.87 21.12 -9.90
CA ASN A 347 -10.72 20.65 -10.68
C ASN A 347 -9.61 20.05 -9.79
N LEU A 348 -10.00 19.24 -8.80
CA LEU A 348 -9.08 18.62 -7.85
C LEU A 348 -8.29 17.47 -8.48
N GLU A 349 -8.94 16.68 -9.34
CA GLU A 349 -8.35 15.51 -10.00
C GLU A 349 -7.93 15.82 -11.43
N SER A 350 -8.78 16.54 -12.19
CA SER A 350 -8.53 16.82 -13.60
C SER A 350 -9.03 18.20 -14.03
N ASN A 351 -8.69 18.62 -15.26
CA ASN A 351 -9.27 19.83 -15.86
C ASN A 351 -10.69 19.59 -16.40
N LEU A 352 -11.13 18.33 -16.48
CA LEU A 352 -12.46 17.97 -16.91
C LEU A 352 -13.40 17.96 -15.70
N ARG A 353 -14.41 18.84 -15.72
CA ARG A 353 -15.35 19.01 -14.61
C ARG A 353 -16.38 17.90 -14.49
N GLU A 354 -16.64 17.17 -15.56
CA GLU A 354 -17.68 16.15 -15.57
C GLU A 354 -17.39 15.08 -16.63
N ILE A 355 -17.70 13.83 -16.29
CA ILE A 355 -17.68 12.70 -17.21
C ILE A 355 -18.83 11.73 -16.88
N SER A 356 -19.39 11.10 -17.91
CA SER A 356 -20.31 9.97 -17.74
C SER A 356 -19.54 8.75 -17.22
N GLY A 357 -20.09 8.09 -16.19
CA GLY A 357 -19.60 6.79 -15.74
C GLY A 357 -20.14 5.65 -16.61
N LEU A 358 -20.04 4.42 -16.11
CA LEU A 358 -20.52 3.23 -16.81
C LEU A 358 -22.05 3.06 -16.77
N GLY A 359 -22.74 3.78 -15.89
CA GLY A 359 -24.19 3.72 -15.72
C GLY A 359 -24.72 2.37 -15.24
N LEU A 360 -23.88 1.58 -14.56
CA LEU A 360 -24.24 0.26 -14.02
C LEU A 360 -24.94 0.36 -12.66
N LEU A 361 -24.66 1.44 -11.91
CA LEU A 361 -25.33 1.80 -10.68
C LEU A 361 -26.03 3.16 -10.84
N SER A 362 -27.25 3.28 -10.32
CA SER A 362 -28.04 4.52 -10.34
C SER A 362 -27.56 5.49 -9.26
N ILE A 363 -26.31 5.94 -9.42
CA ILE A 363 -25.65 6.90 -8.54
C ILE A 363 -24.94 7.98 -9.34
N GLU A 364 -24.83 9.17 -8.76
CA GLU A 364 -23.96 10.24 -9.23
C GLU A 364 -22.95 10.60 -8.16
N THR A 365 -21.71 10.88 -8.56
CA THR A 365 -20.63 11.24 -7.65
C THR A 365 -20.23 12.69 -7.83
N VAL A 366 -20.10 13.42 -6.73
CA VAL A 366 -19.52 14.77 -6.71
C VAL A 366 -18.23 14.72 -5.90
N ILE A 367 -17.09 15.01 -6.53
CA ILE A 367 -15.79 15.16 -5.89
C ILE A 367 -15.79 16.46 -5.07
N GLU A 368 -15.41 16.35 -3.80
CA GLU A 368 -15.38 17.46 -2.84
C GLU A 368 -13.96 17.74 -2.34
N MET A 369 -13.73 18.96 -1.85
CA MET A 369 -12.43 19.38 -1.32
C MET A 369 -12.03 18.59 -0.06
N GLU A 370 -13.00 18.33 0.82
CA GLU A 370 -12.76 17.56 2.03
C GLU A 370 -12.63 16.08 1.71
N LYS A 371 -11.56 15.49 2.22
CA LYS A 371 -11.30 14.05 2.12
C LYS A 371 -11.91 13.34 3.33
N ILE A 372 -12.60 12.24 3.08
CA ILE A 372 -13.12 11.38 4.14
C ILE A 372 -12.04 10.37 4.51
N THR A 373 -11.71 10.34 5.79
CA THR A 373 -10.76 9.40 6.37
C THR A 373 -11.32 8.85 7.68
N THR A 374 -11.87 7.64 7.65
CA THR A 374 -12.40 7.00 8.87
C THR A 374 -12.16 5.50 8.85
N GLN A 375 -11.91 4.94 10.03
CA GLN A 375 -12.08 3.51 10.26
C GLN A 375 -13.56 3.14 10.12
N TYR A 376 -13.80 1.91 9.70
CA TYR A 376 -15.13 1.41 9.39
C TYR A 376 -15.34 0.03 10.00
N GLU A 377 -16.37 -0.09 10.84
CA GLU A 377 -16.87 -1.37 11.35
C GLU A 377 -18.39 -1.32 11.32
N ASN A 378 -19.01 -2.23 10.58
CA ASN A 378 -20.46 -2.37 10.55
C ASN A 378 -20.86 -3.75 10.03
N THR A 379 -22.15 -3.94 9.78
CA THR A 379 -22.72 -5.15 9.20
C THR A 379 -23.37 -4.86 7.87
N LEU A 380 -23.36 -5.84 6.98
CA LEU A 380 -24.10 -5.76 5.73
C LEU A 380 -25.60 -5.67 5.99
N LYS A 381 -26.25 -4.72 5.33
CA LYS A 381 -27.70 -4.47 5.39
C LYS A 381 -28.24 -4.33 3.97
N ASN A 382 -29.54 -4.51 3.77
CA ASN A 382 -30.20 -4.32 2.48
C ASN A 382 -29.50 -5.02 1.29
N VAL A 383 -28.92 -6.19 1.53
CA VAL A 383 -28.21 -6.92 0.47
C VAL A 383 -29.24 -7.53 -0.48
N SER A 384 -28.90 -7.55 -1.75
CA SER A 384 -29.75 -8.11 -2.81
C SER A 384 -28.87 -8.66 -3.93
N GLY A 385 -29.50 -9.26 -4.95
CA GLY A 385 -28.77 -9.81 -6.10
C GLY A 385 -27.69 -10.81 -5.67
N ILE A 386 -26.46 -10.60 -6.15
CA ILE A 386 -25.32 -11.47 -5.86
C ILE A 386 -24.97 -11.54 -4.36
N LEU A 387 -25.35 -10.54 -3.56
CA LEU A 387 -25.12 -10.52 -2.11
C LEU A 387 -26.32 -11.03 -1.29
N SER A 388 -27.42 -11.45 -1.91
CA SER A 388 -28.63 -11.91 -1.20
C SER A 388 -28.32 -13.04 -0.21
N GLY A 389 -28.80 -12.93 1.04
CA GLY A 389 -28.52 -13.89 2.10
C GLY A 389 -27.19 -13.67 2.82
N MET A 390 -26.57 -12.49 2.65
CA MET A 390 -25.38 -12.06 3.40
C MET A 390 -25.70 -10.94 4.40
N GLU A 391 -26.98 -10.80 4.80
CA GLU A 391 -27.40 -9.86 5.83
C GLU A 391 -26.65 -10.14 7.14
N ASN A 392 -26.26 -9.07 7.83
CA ASN A 392 -25.57 -9.08 9.12
C ASN A 392 -24.12 -9.60 9.12
N VAL A 393 -23.55 -9.95 7.95
CA VAL A 393 -22.11 -10.24 7.85
C VAL A 393 -21.32 -9.02 8.31
N LYS A 394 -20.39 -9.21 9.24
CA LYS A 394 -19.55 -8.11 9.77
C LYS A 394 -18.46 -7.73 8.78
N ILE A 395 -18.24 -6.44 8.63
CA ILE A 395 -17.23 -5.84 7.77
C ILE A 395 -16.41 -4.85 8.58
N ASN A 396 -15.10 -5.04 8.54
CA ASN A 396 -14.09 -4.11 8.99
C ASN A 396 -13.33 -3.54 7.79
N GLY A 397 -12.91 -2.30 7.87
CA GLY A 397 -12.18 -1.65 6.79
C GLY A 397 -11.98 -0.17 7.08
N TYR A 398 -11.83 0.62 6.03
CA TYR A 398 -11.71 2.07 6.16
C TYR A 398 -12.17 2.79 4.91
N GLU A 399 -12.57 4.05 5.08
CA GLU A 399 -12.90 4.96 3.99
C GLU A 399 -11.73 5.92 3.77
N ILE A 400 -11.30 6.06 2.51
CA ILE A 400 -10.26 7.02 2.12
C ILE A 400 -10.55 7.62 0.73
N HIS A 401 -11.58 8.44 0.66
CA HIS A 401 -12.09 8.92 -0.62
C HIS A 401 -12.39 10.41 -0.61
N GLN A 402 -12.43 10.99 -1.81
CA GLN A 402 -12.89 12.35 -2.03
C GLN A 402 -14.22 12.28 -2.76
N GLY A 403 -15.14 13.11 -2.30
CA GLY A 403 -16.49 13.17 -2.84
C GLY A 403 -17.49 12.23 -2.19
N TYR A 404 -18.73 12.38 -2.64
CA TYR A 404 -19.87 11.59 -2.20
C TYR A 404 -20.65 11.10 -3.38
N SER A 405 -21.10 9.85 -3.29
CA SER A 405 -22.10 9.31 -4.20
C SER A 405 -23.50 9.47 -3.63
N TYR A 406 -24.42 9.86 -4.50
CA TYR A 406 -25.83 10.07 -4.21
C TYR A 406 -26.64 9.21 -5.16
N LEU A 407 -27.85 8.81 -4.77
CA LEU A 407 -28.77 8.12 -5.68
C LEU A 407 -29.20 9.06 -6.80
N GLU A 408 -29.30 8.51 -8.01
CA GLU A 408 -29.77 9.22 -9.21
C GLU A 408 -31.15 9.85 -8.97
N ASN A 409 -31.33 11.12 -9.34
CA ASN A 409 -32.54 11.93 -9.07
C ASN A 409 -32.93 12.09 -7.59
N GLY A 410 -32.10 11.64 -6.64
CA GLY A 410 -32.28 11.93 -5.22
C GLY A 410 -31.95 13.38 -4.94
N ASP A 411 -32.82 14.07 -4.21
CA ASP A 411 -32.51 15.41 -3.70
C ASP A 411 -31.20 15.34 -2.89
N LYS A 412 -30.17 16.05 -3.36
CA LYS A 412 -28.86 16.17 -2.70
C LYS A 412 -29.02 16.58 -1.22
N SER A 413 -30.15 17.17 -0.86
CA SER A 413 -30.45 17.66 0.48
C SER A 413 -31.24 16.71 1.40
N LYS A 414 -31.84 15.59 0.95
CA LYS A 414 -32.42 14.51 1.81
C LYS A 414 -33.25 13.48 1.03
N ASN A 415 -32.94 12.20 1.26
CA ASN A 415 -33.93 11.25 1.80
C ASN A 415 -33.18 10.13 2.56
N LEU A 416 -32.86 10.36 3.83
CA LEU A 416 -32.10 9.41 4.67
C LEU A 416 -32.68 7.99 4.62
N LYS A 417 -34.02 7.86 4.54
CA LYS A 417 -34.71 6.57 4.44
C LYS A 417 -34.41 5.85 3.14
N GLU A 418 -34.22 6.57 2.04
CA GLU A 418 -33.94 5.99 0.73
C GLU A 418 -32.47 5.59 0.59
N ILE A 419 -31.55 6.41 1.11
CA ILE A 419 -30.15 6.04 1.25
C ILE A 419 -30.02 4.81 2.15
N GLN A 420 -30.68 4.79 3.31
CA GLN A 420 -30.64 3.64 4.21
C GLN A 420 -31.25 2.37 3.62
N LYS A 421 -32.16 2.45 2.65
CA LYS A 421 -32.72 1.28 1.96
C LYS A 421 -31.80 0.73 0.87
N ASN A 422 -31.02 1.57 0.20
CA ASN A 422 -30.16 1.17 -0.92
C ASN A 422 -28.70 0.98 -0.53
N CYS A 423 -28.28 1.54 0.62
CA CYS A 423 -26.92 1.42 1.13
C CYS A 423 -26.72 0.07 1.80
N ILE A 424 -25.69 -0.68 1.37
CA ILE A 424 -25.42 -2.03 1.91
C ILE A 424 -24.84 -2.03 3.34
N PHE A 425 -24.77 -0.85 3.96
CA PHE A 425 -24.09 -0.59 5.22
C PHE A 425 -25.00 0.10 6.27
N GLY A 426 -26.26 0.42 5.91
CA GLY A 426 -27.24 1.06 6.80
C GLY A 426 -26.84 2.44 7.32
N GLU A 427 -26.11 3.20 6.50
CA GLU A 427 -25.52 4.49 6.85
C GLU A 427 -26.36 5.67 6.37
N LYS A 428 -26.07 6.87 6.91
CA LYS A 428 -26.72 8.13 6.49
C LYS A 428 -26.25 8.60 5.11
N LYS A 429 -25.08 8.14 4.67
CA LYS A 429 -24.50 8.41 3.35
C LYS A 429 -24.26 7.09 2.62
N LEU A 430 -24.27 7.12 1.30
CA LEU A 430 -24.09 5.92 0.50
C LEU A 430 -22.62 5.48 0.55
N LYS A 431 -22.33 4.39 1.28
CA LYS A 431 -20.98 3.79 1.39
C LYS A 431 -20.79 2.56 0.51
N GLY A 432 -21.89 2.08 -0.06
CA GLY A 432 -21.88 1.01 -1.04
C GLY A 432 -23.29 0.64 -1.45
N MET A 433 -23.39 0.03 -2.62
CA MET A 433 -24.64 -0.33 -3.26
C MET A 433 -24.46 -1.65 -3.99
N VAL A 434 -25.52 -2.44 -4.04
CA VAL A 434 -25.60 -3.63 -4.89
C VAL A 434 -26.85 -3.55 -5.76
N ARG A 435 -26.70 -3.89 -7.04
CA ARG A 435 -27.80 -4.05 -7.99
C ARG A 435 -27.51 -5.27 -8.84
N GLU A 436 -28.34 -6.30 -8.71
CA GLU A 436 -28.17 -7.57 -9.45
C GLU A 436 -26.76 -8.15 -9.25
N ASN A 437 -25.90 -8.16 -10.28
CA ASN A 437 -24.52 -8.64 -10.28
C ASN A 437 -23.47 -7.52 -10.16
N VAL A 438 -23.87 -6.27 -9.91
CA VAL A 438 -22.97 -5.12 -9.78
C VAL A 438 -22.94 -4.66 -8.32
N ILE A 439 -21.74 -4.58 -7.76
CA ILE A 439 -21.47 -4.13 -6.40
C ILE A 439 -20.51 -2.95 -6.47
N GLY A 440 -20.72 -1.95 -5.62
CA GLY A 440 -19.73 -0.90 -5.41
C GLY A 440 -19.65 -0.48 -3.95
N THR A 441 -18.48 -0.08 -3.48
CA THR A 441 -18.26 0.38 -2.09
C THR A 441 -17.11 1.36 -1.95
N TYR A 442 -17.18 2.23 -0.95
CA TYR A 442 -16.07 3.08 -0.48
C TYR A 442 -15.20 2.41 0.60
N VAL A 443 -15.57 1.22 1.07
CA VAL A 443 -14.86 0.51 2.14
C VAL A 443 -13.68 -0.27 1.54
N HIS A 444 -12.48 0.22 1.80
CA HIS A 444 -11.22 -0.48 1.54
C HIS A 444 -10.99 -1.59 2.57
N GLY A 445 -10.23 -2.62 2.19
CA GLY A 445 -10.03 -3.84 2.99
C GLY A 445 -11.25 -4.76 3.05
N ILE A 446 -12.27 -4.55 2.20
CA ILE A 446 -13.50 -5.35 2.25
C ILE A 446 -13.24 -6.86 2.09
N PHE A 447 -12.27 -7.23 1.24
CA PHE A 447 -11.89 -8.63 1.02
C PHE A 447 -10.99 -9.22 2.12
N ASP A 448 -10.46 -8.41 3.04
CA ASP A 448 -9.71 -8.89 4.20
C ASP A 448 -10.64 -9.58 5.22
N ASN A 449 -11.95 -9.30 5.13
CA ASN A 449 -12.98 -9.91 5.96
C ASN A 449 -13.30 -11.32 5.48
N PHE A 450 -12.81 -12.31 6.23
CA PHE A 450 -13.00 -13.73 5.91
C PHE A 450 -14.46 -14.10 5.60
N GLU A 451 -15.38 -13.74 6.49
CA GLU A 451 -16.80 -14.10 6.38
C GLU A 451 -17.43 -13.54 5.10
N PHE A 452 -17.10 -12.28 4.77
CA PHE A 452 -17.55 -11.64 3.54
C PHE A 452 -16.96 -12.32 2.31
N THR A 453 -15.63 -12.43 2.24
CA THR A 453 -14.92 -12.94 1.07
C THR A 453 -15.30 -14.38 0.78
N ASN A 454 -15.35 -15.24 1.80
CA ASN A 454 -15.73 -16.62 1.60
C ASN A 454 -17.20 -16.74 1.17
N SER A 455 -18.11 -15.97 1.77
CA SER A 455 -19.53 -15.96 1.39
C SER A 455 -19.72 -15.45 -0.04
N PHE A 456 -19.06 -14.36 -0.41
CA PHE A 456 -19.06 -13.80 -1.77
C PHE A 456 -18.55 -14.82 -2.79
N LEU A 457 -17.39 -15.43 -2.55
CA LEU A 457 -16.84 -16.47 -3.43
C LEU A 457 -17.76 -17.69 -3.51
N ASN A 458 -18.44 -18.07 -2.42
CA ASN A 458 -19.42 -19.15 -2.45
C ASN A 458 -20.67 -18.82 -3.30
N LYS A 459 -21.06 -17.55 -3.43
CA LYS A 459 -22.09 -17.13 -4.40
C LYS A 459 -21.62 -17.36 -5.83
N ILE A 460 -20.35 -17.03 -6.12
CA ILE A 460 -19.73 -17.32 -7.42
C ILE A 460 -19.67 -18.84 -7.68
N ARG A 461 -19.23 -19.63 -6.69
CA ARG A 461 -19.20 -21.10 -6.78
C ARG A 461 -20.57 -21.67 -7.12
N LYS A 462 -21.62 -21.22 -6.41
CA LYS A 462 -22.99 -21.64 -6.66
C LYS A 462 -23.44 -21.34 -8.09
N ASN A 463 -23.17 -20.14 -8.60
CA ASN A 463 -23.54 -19.75 -9.97
C ASN A 463 -22.84 -20.62 -11.03
N LYS A 464 -21.65 -21.15 -10.72
CA LYS A 464 -20.90 -22.07 -11.58
C LYS A 464 -21.22 -23.56 -11.36
N GLY A 465 -22.12 -23.90 -10.44
CA GLY A 465 -22.38 -25.29 -10.05
C GLY A 465 -21.22 -25.97 -9.31
N LEU A 466 -20.34 -25.19 -8.66
CA LEU A 466 -19.24 -25.69 -7.85
C LEU A 466 -19.68 -25.96 -6.41
N GLU A 467 -19.00 -26.87 -5.74
CA GLU A 467 -19.23 -27.19 -4.33
C GLU A 467 -18.95 -25.99 -3.42
N TYR A 468 -19.72 -25.92 -2.33
CA TYR A 468 -19.48 -24.96 -1.26
C TYR A 468 -18.11 -25.22 -0.62
N ALA A 469 -17.37 -24.16 -0.31
CA ALA A 469 -16.10 -24.25 0.39
C ALA A 469 -16.14 -23.45 1.70
N ASP A 470 -15.88 -24.12 2.82
CA ASP A 470 -15.69 -23.48 4.13
C ASP A 470 -14.20 -23.36 4.46
N LYS A 471 -13.52 -22.42 3.80
CA LYS A 471 -12.07 -22.26 3.98
C LYS A 471 -11.76 -21.26 5.08
N LYS A 472 -11.76 -21.66 6.36
CA LYS A 472 -11.33 -20.76 7.45
C LYS A 472 -9.96 -20.14 7.15
N PHE A 473 -9.94 -18.86 6.79
CA PHE A 473 -8.74 -18.11 6.42
C PHE A 473 -8.78 -16.74 7.07
N SER A 474 -7.89 -16.51 8.04
CA SER A 474 -7.66 -15.17 8.58
C SER A 474 -6.49 -14.52 7.83
N TYR A 475 -6.78 -13.43 7.11
CA TYR A 475 -5.74 -12.68 6.40
C TYR A 475 -4.73 -12.06 7.38
N SER A 476 -5.19 -11.62 8.56
CA SER A 476 -4.32 -11.09 9.62
C SER A 476 -3.34 -12.16 10.13
N GLU A 477 -3.81 -13.38 10.41
CA GLU A 477 -2.93 -14.50 10.82
C GLU A 477 -1.98 -14.92 9.69
N TYR A 478 -2.42 -14.83 8.44
CA TYR A 478 -1.56 -15.06 7.29
C TYR A 478 -0.40 -14.06 7.23
N LYS A 479 -0.70 -12.75 7.32
CA LYS A 479 0.34 -11.70 7.35
C LYS A 479 1.32 -11.92 8.49
N ASP A 480 0.82 -12.26 9.68
CA ASP A 480 1.66 -12.49 10.84
C ASP A 480 2.68 -13.62 10.64
N ARG A 481 2.25 -14.74 10.04
CA ARG A 481 3.15 -15.85 9.68
C ARG A 481 4.17 -15.46 8.62
N GLU A 482 3.82 -14.60 7.67
CA GLU A 482 4.76 -14.11 6.68
C GLU A 482 5.80 -13.16 7.29
N TYR A 483 5.44 -12.39 8.33
CA TYR A 483 6.42 -11.63 9.13
C TYR A 483 7.37 -12.56 9.89
N ASP A 484 6.87 -13.63 10.52
CA ASP A 484 7.72 -14.63 11.19
C ASP A 484 8.67 -15.32 10.22
N LYS A 485 8.18 -15.67 9.03
CA LYS A 485 8.99 -16.25 7.97
C LYS A 485 10.08 -15.30 7.50
N LEU A 486 9.76 -14.01 7.32
CA LEU A 486 10.76 -12.99 6.99
C LEU A 486 11.81 -12.86 8.10
N ALA A 487 11.39 -12.75 9.36
CA ALA A 487 12.30 -12.68 10.50
C ALA A 487 13.25 -13.88 10.55
N LYS A 488 12.72 -15.10 10.34
CA LYS A 488 13.52 -16.32 10.25
C LYS A 488 14.55 -16.25 9.12
N VAL A 489 14.13 -15.86 7.91
CA VAL A 489 15.04 -15.69 6.76
C VAL A 489 16.13 -14.69 7.09
N LEU A 490 15.81 -13.55 7.71
CA LEU A 490 16.84 -12.57 8.07
C LEU A 490 17.81 -13.13 9.12
N ARG A 491 17.33 -13.81 10.18
CA ARG A 491 18.20 -14.45 11.19
C ARG A 491 19.14 -15.50 10.62
N GLU A 492 18.70 -16.24 9.60
CA GLU A 492 19.52 -17.28 8.95
C GLU A 492 20.57 -16.70 7.99
N ASN A 493 20.45 -15.43 7.60
CA ASN A 493 21.21 -14.88 6.47
C ASN A 493 21.93 -13.54 6.76
N ILE A 494 21.71 -12.96 7.93
CA ILE A 494 22.32 -11.72 8.42
C ILE A 494 22.88 -11.96 9.82
N ASP A 495 24.04 -11.38 10.10
CA ASP A 495 24.63 -11.31 11.43
C ASP A 495 23.81 -10.35 12.34
N ILE A 496 22.78 -10.89 12.98
CA ILE A 496 21.90 -10.14 13.89
C ILE A 496 22.63 -9.69 15.16
N GLU A 497 23.62 -10.46 15.64
CA GLU A 497 24.43 -10.07 16.80
C GLU A 497 25.21 -8.80 16.49
N LYS A 498 25.79 -8.69 15.29
CA LYS A 498 26.46 -7.46 14.85
C LYS A 498 25.51 -6.27 14.76
N ILE A 499 24.27 -6.49 14.31
CA ILE A 499 23.24 -5.45 14.32
C ILE A 499 22.97 -4.96 15.76
N TYR A 500 22.88 -5.87 16.73
CA TYR A 500 22.74 -5.48 18.14
C TYR A 500 23.95 -4.69 18.66
N GLU A 501 25.18 -5.09 18.30
CA GLU A 501 26.38 -4.30 18.65
C GLU A 501 26.34 -2.88 18.06
N ILE A 502 25.91 -2.76 16.80
CA ILE A 502 25.83 -1.48 16.09
C ILE A 502 24.90 -0.51 16.82
N ILE A 503 23.74 -0.98 17.29
CA ILE A 503 22.76 -0.13 17.98
C ILE A 503 23.05 0.07 19.47
N GLU A 504 24.07 -0.59 20.02
CA GLU A 504 24.49 -0.48 21.43
C GLU A 504 25.73 0.39 21.65
N LYS A 505 26.65 0.40 20.68
CA LYS A 505 27.95 1.08 20.80
C LYS A 505 27.88 2.60 20.58
N GLU A 506 26.71 3.14 20.26
CA GLU A 506 26.43 4.57 20.11
C GLU A 506 25.35 5.03 21.09
#